data_AF-A0A168JUG7-F1
#
_entry.id   AF-A0A168JUG7-F1
#
_cell.length_a   1.000
_cell.length_b   1.000
_cell.length_c   1.000
_cell.angle_alpha   90.00
_cell.angle_beta   90.00
_cell.angle_gamma   90.00
#
_symmetry.space_group_name_H-M   'P 1'
#
loop_
_entity.id
_entity.type
_entity.pdbx_description
1 polymer ?
#
loop_
_entity_poly.entity_id
_entity_poly.type
_entity_poly.pdbx_seq_one_letter_code
_entity_poly.pdbx_strand_id
1 'polypeptide(L)' 'MFEVVIVSPVFEGKRLLARHKLVNEALKEEISKVHAFTQKSYTPEEWEKKKAE' A
#
# COMPACT_ATOMS: atom_id res chain seq x y z
N MET A 1 -9.59 12.87 3.61
CA MET A 1 -8.37 12.07 3.84
C MET A 1 -8.71 10.65 3.41
N PHE A 2 -8.02 10.13 2.39
CA PHE A 2 -8.29 8.79 1.88
C PHE A 2 -7.41 7.77 2.59
N GLU A 3 -7.96 6.62 2.96
CA GLU A 3 -7.17 5.47 3.37
C GLU A 3 -7.31 4.37 2.31
N VAL A 4 -6.18 3.88 1.82
CA VAL A 4 -6.11 2.79 0.84
C VAL A 4 -5.35 1.61 1.40
N VAL A 5 -5.99 0.46 1.37
CA VAL A 5 -5.38 -0.83 1.70
C VAL A 5 -5.06 -1.54 0.39
N ILE A 6 -3.79 -1.91 0.23
CA ILE A 6 -3.29 -2.51 -1.00
C ILE A 6 -2.68 -3.85 -0.63
N VAL A 7 -3.23 -4.92 -1.20
CA VAL A 7 -2.78 -6.29 -0.94
C VAL A 7 -2.18 -6.86 -2.22
N SER A 8 -0.90 -7.20 -2.19
CA SER A 8 -0.22 -7.73 -3.39
C SER A 8 1.04 -8.52 -3.05
N PRO A 9 1.33 -9.63 -3.77
CA PRO A 9 2.55 -10.40 -3.58
C PRO A 9 3.82 -9.62 -3.94
N VAL A 10 3.71 -8.53 -4.72
CA VAL A 10 4.87 -7.69 -5.08
C VAL A 10 5.54 -7.01 -3.88
N PHE A 11 4.87 -7.00 -2.71
CA PHE A 11 5.39 -6.46 -1.47
C PHE A 11 6.23 -7.47 -0.66
N GLU A 12 6.26 -8.73 -1.08
CA GLU A 12 7.05 -9.78 -0.46
C GLU A 12 8.55 -9.48 -0.58
N GLY A 13 9.30 -9.69 0.51
CA GLY A 13 10.73 -9.35 0.58
C GLY A 13 11.06 -7.85 0.52
N LYS A 14 10.08 -6.95 0.33
CA LYS A 14 10.30 -5.50 0.29
C LYS A 14 10.04 -4.84 1.63
N ARG A 15 10.94 -3.96 2.06
CA ARG A 15 10.77 -3.10 3.24
C ARG A 15 9.67 -2.05 3.02
N LEU A 16 9.08 -1.56 4.10
CA LEU A 16 7.99 -0.57 4.08
C LEU A 16 8.23 0.63 3.14
N LEU A 17 9.43 1.24 3.22
CA LEU A 17 9.79 2.37 2.36
C LEU A 17 9.76 2.01 0.86
N ALA A 18 10.22 0.81 0.51
CA ALA A 18 10.21 0.34 -0.88
C ALA A 18 8.78 0.05 -1.35
N ARG A 19 7.91 -0.49 -0.47
CA ARG A 19 6.48 -0.66 -0.75
C ARG A 19 5.81 0.70 -1.01
N HIS A 20 6.07 1.70 -0.16
CA HIS A 20 5.52 3.04 -0.32
C HIS A 20 6.00 3.73 -1.60
N LYS A 21 7.29 3.59 -1.95
CA LYS A 21 7.80 4.11 -3.23
C LYS A 21 7.07 3.50 -4.42
N LEU A 22 6.93 2.18 -4.45
CA LEU A 22 6.21 1.49 -5.53
C LEU A 22 4.77 2.00 -5.70
N VAL A 23 4.03 2.13 -4.60
CA VAL A 23 2.66 2.64 -4.63
C VAL A 23 2.63 4.10 -5.07
N ASN A 24 3.54 4.94 -4.56
CA ASN A 24 3.62 6.35 -4.92
C ASN A 24 3.99 6.55 -6.40
N GLU A 25 4.83 5.70 -6.96
CA GLU A 25 5.17 5.72 -8.39
C GLU A 25 3.99 5.28 -9.24
N ALA A 26 3.29 4.21 -8.84
CA ALA A 26 2.12 3.70 -9.57
C ALA A 26 0.93 4.66 -9.55
N LEU A 27 0.68 5.34 -8.43
CA LEU A 27 -0.46 6.23 -8.22
C LEU A 27 -0.10 7.71 -8.35
N LYS A 28 1.07 8.04 -8.92
CA LYS A 28 1.61 9.41 -8.91
C LYS A 28 0.61 10.46 -9.43
N GLU A 29 -0.09 10.14 -10.51
CA GLU A 29 -1.08 11.02 -11.14
C GLU A 29 -2.33 11.23 -10.28
N GLU A 30 -2.78 10.19 -9.57
CA GLU A 30 -3.91 10.25 -8.65
C GLU A 30 -3.53 11.00 -7.37
N ILE A 31 -2.32 10.75 -6.85
CA ILE A 31 -1.77 11.40 -5.65
C ILE A 31 -1.68 12.92 -5.85
N SER A 32 -1.29 13.38 -7.04
CA SER A 32 -1.27 14.81 -7.36
C SER A 32 -2.66 15.48 -7.33
N LYS A 33 -3.74 14.71 -7.46
CA LYS A 33 -5.13 15.23 -7.42
C LYS A 33 -5.74 15.19 -6.01
N VAL A 34 -5.13 14.44 -5.08
CA VAL A 34 -5.64 14.32 -3.69
C VAL A 34 -4.73 15.07 -2.72
N HIS A 35 -5.33 15.81 -1.80
CA HIS A 35 -4.60 16.64 -0.84
C HIS A 35 -3.71 15.81 0.11
N ALA A 36 -4.24 14.66 0.54
CA ALA A 36 -3.53 13.69 1.34
C ALA A 36 -4.23 12.32 1.30
N PHE A 37 -3.42 11.26 1.32
CA PHE A 37 -3.88 9.90 1.46
C PHE A 37 -2.92 9.09 2.34
N THR A 38 -3.46 8.09 3.03
CA THR A 38 -2.71 7.11 3.80
C THR A 38 -2.78 5.78 3.07
N GLN A 39 -1.63 5.11 2.91
CA GLN A 39 -1.56 3.78 2.33
C GLN A 39 -1.16 2.75 3.38
N LYS A 40 -1.78 1.57 3.29
CA LYS A 40 -1.40 0.37 4.04
C LYS A 40 -1.12 -0.74 3.03
N SER A 41 0.15 -1.15 2.93
CA SER A 41 0.60 -2.14 1.95
C SER A 41 0.86 -3.49 2.64
N TYR A 42 0.09 -4.52 2.28
CA TYR A 42 0.19 -5.86 2.86
C TYR A 42 0.50 -6.90 1.79
N THR A 43 1.26 -7.92 2.13
CA THR A 43 1.24 -9.17 1.35
C THR A 43 -0.09 -9.91 1.55
N PRO A 44 -0.48 -10.81 0.64
CA PRO A 44 -1.66 -11.65 0.83
C PRO A 44 -1.63 -12.40 2.17
N GLU A 45 -0.47 -12.94 2.56
CA GLU A 45 -0.29 -13.64 3.84
C GLU A 45 -0.44 -12.71 5.05
N GLU A 46 0.14 -11.50 5.01
CA GLU A 46 -0.05 -10.50 6.08
C GLU A 46 -1.51 -10.07 6.19
N TRP A 47 -2.21 -9.92 5.07
CA TRP A 47 -3.61 -9.52 5.04
C TRP A 47 -4.55 -10.61 5.57
N GLU A 48 -4.31 -11.87 5.23
CA GLU A 48 -5.07 -13.00 5.76
C GLU A 48 -4.92 -13.11 7.28
N LYS A 49 -3.70 -12.95 7.81
CA LYS A 49 -3.46 -12.90 9.27
C LYS A 49 -4.22 -11.76 9.94
N LYS A 50 -4.25 -10.59 9.31
CA LYS A 50 -4.91 -9.39 9.84
C LYS A 50 -6.45 -9.46 9.79
N LYS A 51 -7.02 -10.16 8.80
CA LYS A 51 -8.49 -10.38 8.72
C LYS A 51 -9.00 -11.42 9.70
N ALA A 52 -8.11 -12.27 10.23
CA ALA A 52 -8.46 -13.29 11.22
C ALA A 52 -8.48 -12.75 12.66
N GLU A 53 -8.17 -11.46 12.88
CA GLU A 53 -8.34 -10.73 14.14
C GLU A 53 -9.71 -10.05 14.25
#